data_AF-A0AAD6JPR2-F1
#
_entry.id   AF-A0AAD6JPR2-F1
#
_cell.length_a   1.000
_cell.length_b   1.000
_cell.length_c   1.000
_cell.angle_alpha   90.00
_cell.angle_beta   90.00
_cell.angle_gamma   90.00
#
_symmetry.space_group_name_H-M   'P 1'
#
loop_
_entity.id
_entity.type
_entity.pdbx_description
1 polymer ?
#
loop_
_entity_poly.entity_id
_entity_poly.type
_entity_poly.pdbx_seq_one_letter_code
_entity_poly.pdbx_strand_id
1 'polypeptide(L)'
;MSSTQQRTTQTAGFRKTITWFFIIVGTLYLVYSSHLILNNDRRCLTTEENLEHLTNLSTSIQLNEQDSYLESPPPVLSQKSQRYNTELKHIVFGIAASADLWQKRKEYVKLWWRPKQTRGIVWMDRQVGNRSNEGLPQIRISADTSRFKYSNKKGHRSALRISRVVSETLRLGLKGCEVVCYGR
;
A
#
# COMPACT_ATOMS: atom_id res chain seq x y z
N MET A 1 61.02 -47.75 24.07
CA MET A 1 60.60 -47.03 25.30
C MET A 1 60.67 -45.54 24.98
N SER A 2 59.67 -44.68 25.10
CA SER A 2 58.26 -44.77 25.46
C SER A 2 57.58 -43.51 24.91
N SER A 3 56.30 -43.64 24.61
CA SER A 3 55.32 -42.64 24.20
C SER A 3 55.25 -41.38 25.06
N THR A 4 54.87 -40.23 24.49
CA THR A 4 53.75 -39.43 25.04
C THR A 4 53.12 -38.51 23.97
N GLN A 5 51.88 -38.83 23.59
CA GLN A 5 50.96 -37.92 22.89
C GLN A 5 50.59 -36.75 23.81
N GLN A 6 50.56 -35.52 23.28
CA GLN A 6 49.88 -34.40 23.95
C GLN A 6 48.47 -34.20 23.40
N ARG A 7 47.57 -34.29 24.38
CA ARG A 7 46.10 -34.32 24.40
C ARG A 7 45.44 -33.07 23.81
N THR A 8 44.54 -33.27 22.85
CA THR A 8 43.56 -32.30 22.35
C THR A 8 42.35 -32.21 23.30
N THR A 9 42.23 -31.15 24.08
CA THR A 9 40.99 -30.86 24.85
C THR A 9 40.74 -29.36 24.99
N GLN A 10 40.17 -28.70 23.96
CA GLN A 10 39.56 -27.36 24.08
C GLN A 10 38.31 -27.14 23.19
N THR A 11 37.65 -28.21 22.72
CA THR A 11 36.52 -28.08 21.76
C THR A 11 35.13 -28.05 22.42
N ALA A 12 35.02 -28.43 23.70
CA ALA A 12 33.71 -28.54 24.37
C ALA A 12 33.13 -27.20 24.87
N GLY A 13 33.97 -26.26 25.31
CA GLY A 13 33.53 -24.94 25.79
C GLY A 13 33.08 -24.01 24.66
N PHE A 14 33.81 -24.03 23.54
CA PHE A 14 33.57 -23.16 22.39
C PHE A 14 32.23 -23.44 21.66
N ARG A 15 31.77 -24.70 21.66
CA ARG A 15 30.47 -25.04 21.08
C ARG A 15 29.29 -24.53 21.92
N LYS A 16 29.46 -24.42 23.24
CA LYS A 16 28.41 -23.87 24.12
C LYS A 16 28.34 -22.35 24.01
N THR A 17 29.48 -21.66 23.87
CA THR A 17 29.52 -20.21 23.68
C THR A 17 28.91 -19.79 22.36
N ILE A 18 29.13 -20.56 21.28
CA ILE A 18 28.56 -20.22 19.96
C ILE A 18 27.04 -20.42 19.93
N THR A 19 26.51 -21.48 20.55
CA THR A 19 25.06 -21.66 20.68
C THR A 19 24.43 -20.55 21.52
N TRP A 20 25.08 -20.15 22.62
CA TRP A 20 24.59 -19.05 23.46
C TRP A 20 24.61 -17.70 22.72
N PHE A 21 25.63 -17.46 21.89
CA PHE A 21 25.69 -16.28 21.02
C PHE A 21 24.52 -16.23 20.04
N PHE A 22 24.19 -17.34 19.36
CA PHE A 22 23.04 -17.40 18.46
C PHE A 22 21.71 -17.21 19.20
N ILE A 23 21.58 -17.77 20.41
CA ILE A 23 20.39 -17.56 21.25
C ILE A 23 20.27 -16.09 21.62
N ILE A 24 21.35 -15.42 22.03
CA ILE A 24 21.33 -13.99 22.36
C ILE A 24 20.96 -13.14 21.15
N VAL A 25 21.62 -13.34 20.02
CA VAL A 25 21.33 -12.60 18.78
C VAL A 25 19.88 -12.84 18.35
N GLY A 26 19.37 -14.07 18.48
CA GLY A 26 17.98 -14.41 18.21
C GLY A 26 17.01 -13.69 19.16
N THR A 27 17.27 -13.70 20.47
CA THR A 27 16.42 -13.00 21.45
C THR A 27 16.42 -11.49 21.21
N LEU A 28 17.56 -10.87 20.93
CA LEU A 28 17.66 -9.46 20.57
C LEU A 28 16.90 -9.16 19.27
N TYR A 29 16.96 -10.05 18.27
CA TYR A 29 16.21 -9.90 17.03
C TYR A 29 14.70 -10.03 17.25
N LEU A 30 14.26 -10.97 18.08
CA LEU A 30 12.86 -11.14 18.43
C LEU A 30 12.33 -9.94 19.22
N VAL A 31 13.11 -9.41 20.18
CA VAL A 31 12.78 -8.20 20.94
C VAL A 31 12.78 -6.96 20.05
N TYR A 32 13.74 -6.84 19.13
CA TYR A 32 13.79 -5.74 18.16
C TYR A 32 12.60 -5.78 17.21
N SER A 33 12.26 -6.97 16.70
CA SER A 33 11.14 -7.17 15.79
C SER A 33 9.81 -6.94 16.50
N SER A 34 9.64 -7.44 17.73
CA SER A 34 8.45 -7.17 18.52
C SER A 34 8.34 -5.70 18.90
N HIS A 35 9.44 -5.01 19.22
CA HIS A 35 9.43 -3.56 19.44
C HIS A 35 9.10 -2.79 18.16
N LEU A 36 9.60 -3.21 16.99
CA LEU A 36 9.27 -2.60 15.70
C LEU A 36 7.79 -2.78 15.33
N ILE A 37 7.24 -3.96 15.58
CA ILE A 37 5.83 -4.31 15.30
C ILE A 37 4.90 -3.64 16.33
N LEU A 38 5.19 -3.76 17.63
CA LEU A 38 4.37 -3.21 18.71
C LEU A 38 4.42 -1.68 18.76
N ASN A 39 5.56 -1.06 18.44
CA ASN A 39 5.66 0.40 18.37
C ASN A 39 5.01 0.97 17.09
N ASN A 40 4.89 0.17 16.02
CA ASN A 40 4.06 0.52 14.87
C ASN A 40 2.55 0.32 15.18
N ASP A 41 2.17 -0.73 15.90
CA ASP A 41 0.77 -0.93 16.33
C ASP A 41 0.30 0.14 17.33
N ARG A 42 1.16 0.59 18.26
CA ARG A 42 0.84 1.74 19.12
C ARG A 42 0.61 3.04 18.34
N ARG A 43 1.24 3.20 17.17
CA ARG A 43 0.96 4.33 16.26
C ARG A 43 -0.36 4.15 15.49
N CYS A 44 -0.84 2.92 15.34
CA CYS A 44 -2.16 2.62 14.78
C CYS A 44 -3.27 2.86 15.83
N LEU A 45 -3.12 2.31 17.03
CA LEU A 45 -4.09 2.42 18.13
C LEU A 45 -4.28 3.86 18.62
N THR A 46 -3.23 4.69 18.59
CA THR A 46 -3.34 6.14 18.89
C THR A 46 -4.02 6.95 17.78
N THR A 47 -4.25 6.34 16.61
CA THR A 47 -5.04 6.94 15.51
C THR A 47 -6.54 6.58 15.63
N GLU A 48 -6.89 5.43 16.25
CA GLU A 48 -8.30 5.03 16.48
C GLU A 48 -9.03 5.94 17.48
N GLU A 49 -8.38 6.34 18.59
CA GLU A 49 -8.98 7.31 19.54
C GLU A 49 -9.30 8.68 18.88
N ASN A 50 -8.54 9.07 17.86
CA ASN A 50 -8.80 10.30 17.11
C ASN A 50 -9.88 10.12 16.02
N LEU A 51 -10.13 8.89 15.57
CA LEU A 51 -11.13 8.60 14.54
C LEU A 51 -12.55 8.58 15.13
N GLU A 52 -12.70 8.13 16.37
CA GLU A 52 -14.00 8.18 17.09
C GLU A 52 -14.43 9.63 17.40
N HIS A 53 -13.48 10.54 17.60
CA HIS A 53 -13.79 11.95 17.88
C HIS A 53 -14.14 12.74 16.61
N LEU A 54 -13.66 12.33 15.43
CA LEU A 54 -14.01 12.93 14.14
C LEU A 54 -15.37 12.43 13.60
N THR A 55 -15.77 11.19 13.93
CA THR A 55 -17.13 10.70 13.62
C THR A 55 -18.21 11.45 14.38
N ASN A 56 -17.91 11.90 15.61
CA ASN A 56 -18.85 12.68 16.43
C ASN A 56 -18.94 14.16 16.01
N LEU A 57 -17.92 14.70 15.33
CA LEU A 57 -17.95 16.09 14.82
C LEU A 57 -18.54 16.20 13.41
N SER A 58 -18.65 15.09 12.69
CA SER A 58 -19.25 15.04 11.35
C SER A 58 -20.78 15.11 11.39
N THR A 59 -21.40 14.95 12.56
CA THR A 59 -22.85 14.92 12.75
C THR A 59 -23.48 16.32 12.91
N SER A 60 -22.71 17.41 12.99
CA SER A 60 -23.25 18.75 13.29
C SER A 60 -23.12 19.82 12.20
N ILE A 61 -22.61 19.51 11.00
CA ILE A 61 -22.61 20.47 9.88
C ILE A 61 -23.65 20.03 8.84
N GLN A 62 -24.92 20.20 9.18
CA GLN A 62 -25.98 20.37 8.18
C GLN A 62 -26.13 21.87 7.96
N LEU A 63 -25.53 22.37 6.87
CA LEU A 63 -25.85 23.70 6.35
C LEU A 63 -27.29 23.67 5.86
N ASN A 64 -28.10 24.39 6.62
CA ASN A 64 -29.45 24.80 6.34
C ASN A 64 -29.50 25.63 5.05
N GLU A 65 -30.15 25.13 4.01
CA GLU A 65 -30.70 25.98 2.95
C GLU A 65 -32.03 25.40 2.47
N GLN A 66 -33.10 26.09 2.86
CA GLN A 66 -34.48 25.89 2.45
C GLN A 66 -34.64 26.04 0.93
N ASP A 67 -35.45 25.18 0.28
CA ASP A 67 -36.77 25.60 -0.18
C ASP A 67 -37.57 24.55 -0.98
N SER A 68 -38.88 24.61 -0.72
CA SER A 68 -40.04 24.24 -1.57
C SER A 68 -40.69 22.83 -1.45
N TYR A 69 -41.98 22.92 -1.16
CA TYR A 69 -43.02 21.96 -0.81
C TYR A 69 -43.44 21.00 -1.95
N LEU A 70 -43.73 19.71 -1.65
CA LEU A 70 -45.09 19.14 -1.58
C LEU A 70 -45.03 17.62 -1.26
N GLU A 71 -45.99 17.16 -0.49
CA GLU A 71 -46.11 15.88 0.23
C GLU A 71 -46.18 14.61 -0.65
N SER A 72 -45.34 13.60 -0.36
CA SER A 72 -45.51 12.20 -0.79
C SER A 72 -44.87 11.26 0.25
N PRO A 73 -45.40 10.03 0.47
CA PRO A 73 -45.08 9.22 1.65
C PRO A 73 -43.59 8.82 1.68
N PRO A 74 -43.00 8.59 2.87
CA PRO A 74 -41.57 8.37 3.00
C PRO A 74 -41.12 7.22 2.09
N PRO A 75 -40.07 7.41 1.28
CA PRO A 75 -39.49 6.31 0.55
C PRO A 75 -38.93 5.38 1.62
N VAL A 76 -39.61 4.24 1.82
CA VAL A 76 -39.06 3.11 2.55
C VAL A 76 -37.74 2.82 1.85
N LEU A 77 -36.63 3.22 2.48
CA LEU A 77 -35.30 2.91 2.03
C LEU A 77 -35.18 1.40 2.18
N SER A 78 -35.65 0.69 1.14
CA SER A 78 -35.40 -0.72 0.98
C SER A 78 -33.89 -0.81 0.92
N GLN A 79 -33.30 -1.14 2.07
CA GLN A 79 -31.93 -1.54 2.24
C GLN A 79 -31.79 -2.93 1.59
N LYS A 80 -32.16 -3.02 0.31
CA LYS A 80 -31.78 -4.10 -0.57
C LYS A 80 -30.29 -3.90 -0.72
N SER A 81 -29.53 -4.65 0.06
CA SER A 81 -28.16 -5.00 -0.27
C SER A 81 -28.22 -5.67 -1.64
N GLN A 82 -28.27 -4.85 -2.70
CA GLN A 82 -28.01 -5.33 -4.03
C GLN A 82 -26.56 -5.80 -3.96
N ARG A 83 -26.38 -7.11 -3.81
CA ARG A 83 -25.11 -7.77 -4.03
C ARG A 83 -24.81 -7.56 -5.51
N TYR A 84 -24.26 -6.40 -5.84
CA TYR A 84 -23.70 -6.18 -7.16
C TYR A 84 -22.59 -7.21 -7.32
N ASN A 85 -22.71 -8.06 -8.33
CA ASN A 85 -21.66 -8.98 -8.67
C ASN A 85 -20.47 -8.13 -9.18
N THR A 86 -19.50 -7.88 -8.30
CA THR A 86 -18.30 -7.12 -8.62
C THR A 86 -17.40 -7.96 -9.51
N GLU A 87 -17.65 -7.90 -10.81
CA GLU A 87 -16.75 -8.45 -11.83
C GLU A 87 -15.46 -7.63 -11.97
N LEU A 88 -14.39 -8.24 -12.50
CA LEU A 88 -13.08 -7.60 -12.74
C LEU A 88 -13.15 -6.29 -13.56
N LYS A 89 -14.18 -6.13 -14.41
CA LYS A 89 -14.41 -4.92 -15.21
C LYS A 89 -14.79 -3.68 -14.38
N HIS A 90 -15.23 -3.88 -13.13
CA HIS A 90 -15.55 -2.82 -12.16
C HIS A 90 -14.34 -2.38 -11.34
N ILE A 91 -13.15 -2.98 -11.54
CA ILE A 91 -11.93 -2.60 -10.83
C ILE A 91 -11.00 -1.89 -11.81
N VAL A 92 -10.43 -0.77 -11.36
CA VAL A 92 -9.42 -0.02 -12.12
C VAL A 92 -8.11 -0.04 -11.36
N PHE A 93 -7.06 -0.53 -12.03
CA PHE A 93 -5.71 -0.55 -11.49
C PHE A 93 -4.94 0.73 -11.84
N GLY A 94 -4.73 1.60 -10.85
CA GLY A 94 -3.83 2.75 -10.95
C GLY A 94 -2.41 2.36 -10.49
N ILE A 95 -1.52 2.06 -11.43
CA ILE A 95 -0.18 1.55 -11.12
C ILE A 95 0.83 2.70 -11.17
N ALA A 96 1.45 3.04 -10.04
CA ALA A 96 2.56 3.99 -10.02
C ALA A 96 3.90 3.28 -10.27
N ALA A 97 4.58 3.61 -11.36
CA ALA A 97 5.87 3.03 -11.73
C ALA A 97 6.94 4.11 -11.94
N SER A 98 8.22 3.75 -11.80
CA SER A 98 9.35 4.63 -12.14
C SER A 98 9.89 4.27 -13.50
N ALA A 99 10.18 5.28 -14.31
CA ALA A 99 10.72 5.18 -15.65
C ALA A 99 12.02 4.37 -15.68
N ASP A 100 12.90 4.59 -14.70
CA ASP A 100 14.23 3.97 -14.63
C ASP A 100 14.13 2.45 -14.41
N LEU A 101 13.09 2.01 -13.72
CA LEU A 101 12.84 0.61 -13.40
C LEU A 101 11.83 -0.03 -14.36
N TRP A 102 11.20 0.74 -15.23
CA TRP A 102 10.07 0.29 -16.04
C TRP A 102 10.46 -0.84 -16.99
N GLN A 103 11.61 -0.72 -17.67
CA GLN A 103 12.04 -1.75 -18.62
C GLN A 103 12.23 -3.12 -17.97
N LYS A 104 12.62 -3.15 -16.69
CA LYS A 104 12.78 -4.40 -15.93
C LYS A 104 11.46 -4.88 -15.31
N ARG A 105 10.64 -3.96 -14.78
CA ARG A 105 9.45 -4.29 -13.98
C ARG A 105 8.17 -4.45 -14.79
N LYS A 106 8.14 -4.02 -16.05
CA LYS A 106 6.97 -4.19 -16.93
C LYS A 106 6.60 -5.65 -17.13
N GLU A 107 7.57 -6.57 -17.08
CA GLU A 107 7.35 -8.01 -17.17
C GLU A 107 6.43 -8.52 -16.05
N TYR A 108 6.51 -7.94 -14.84
CA TYR A 108 5.60 -8.31 -13.74
C TYR A 108 4.16 -7.90 -14.02
N VAL A 109 3.96 -6.77 -14.71
CA VAL A 109 2.63 -6.33 -15.10
C VAL A 109 2.05 -7.30 -16.14
N LYS A 110 2.87 -7.77 -17.08
CA LYS A 110 2.45 -8.74 -18.11
C LYS A 110 1.95 -10.07 -17.54
N LEU A 111 2.43 -10.49 -16.37
CA LEU A 111 2.03 -11.76 -15.76
C LEU A 111 0.55 -11.83 -15.41
N TRP A 112 -0.04 -10.72 -14.96
CA TRP A 112 -1.42 -10.68 -14.48
C TRP A 112 -2.33 -9.81 -15.35
N TRP A 113 -1.75 -8.90 -16.14
CA TRP A 113 -2.52 -8.01 -16.99
C TRP A 113 -3.15 -8.78 -18.15
N ARG A 114 -4.47 -8.62 -18.31
CA ARG A 114 -5.22 -9.25 -19.38
C ARG A 114 -5.88 -8.18 -20.24
N PRO A 115 -5.41 -7.95 -21.48
CA PRO A 115 -6.03 -6.97 -22.35
C PRO A 115 -7.53 -7.30 -22.54
N LYS A 116 -8.37 -6.26 -22.53
CA LYS A 116 -9.85 -6.36 -22.61
C LYS A 116 -10.56 -6.95 -21.38
N GLN A 117 -9.86 -7.54 -20.41
CA GLN A 117 -10.47 -8.02 -19.15
C GLN A 117 -10.15 -7.10 -17.98
N THR A 118 -8.88 -6.70 -17.84
CA THR A 118 -8.44 -5.78 -16.79
C THR A 118 -8.41 -4.34 -17.30
N ARG A 119 -8.78 -3.39 -16.44
CA ARG A 119 -8.77 -1.96 -16.74
C ARG A 119 -7.81 -1.24 -15.80
N GLY A 120 -7.08 -0.27 -16.31
CA GLY A 120 -5.97 0.29 -15.55
C GLY A 120 -5.02 1.11 -16.38
N ILE A 121 -4.25 1.92 -15.68
CA ILE A 121 -3.33 2.89 -16.24
C ILE A 121 -2.04 2.82 -15.43
N VAL A 122 -0.92 2.76 -16.12
CA VAL A 122 0.40 2.89 -15.50
C VAL A 122 0.83 4.33 -15.58
N TRP A 123 1.02 4.93 -14.42
CA TRP A 123 1.53 6.27 -14.27
C TRP A 123 3.05 6.23 -14.07
N MET A 124 3.76 6.92 -14.94
CA MET A 124 5.22 7.08 -14.93
C MET A 124 5.62 8.44 -14.36
N ASP A 125 6.78 8.50 -13.75
CA ASP A 125 7.40 9.74 -13.27
C ASP A 125 7.97 10.58 -14.42
N ARG A 126 8.50 9.91 -15.46
CA ARG A 126 9.04 10.53 -16.68
C ARG A 126 8.56 9.79 -17.93
N GLN A 127 8.79 10.41 -19.07
CA GLN A 127 8.50 9.79 -20.36
C GLN A 127 9.39 8.55 -20.56
N VAL A 128 8.77 7.45 -20.97
CA VAL A 128 9.44 6.20 -21.31
C VAL A 128 9.10 5.82 -22.75
N GLY A 129 10.07 5.25 -23.46
CA GLY A 129 9.79 4.62 -24.75
C GLY A 129 8.83 3.46 -24.56
N ASN A 130 7.63 3.58 -25.13
CA ASN A 130 6.62 2.52 -25.12
C ASN A 130 6.63 1.79 -26.47
N ARG A 131 6.69 0.46 -26.44
CA ARG A 131 6.44 -0.36 -27.63
C ARG A 131 4.96 -0.77 -27.59
N SER A 132 4.16 -0.22 -28.51
CA SER A 132 2.69 -0.37 -28.51
C SER A 132 2.17 -1.81 -28.56
N ASN A 133 3.02 -2.79 -28.91
CA ASN A 133 2.64 -4.19 -29.12
C ASN A 133 2.90 -5.11 -27.91
N GLU A 134 3.27 -4.57 -26.74
CA GLU A 134 3.65 -5.41 -25.58
C GLU A 134 2.47 -5.91 -24.74
N GLY A 135 1.23 -5.66 -25.15
CA GLY A 135 0.04 -6.08 -24.41
C GLY A 135 -0.11 -5.40 -23.05
N LEU A 136 0.59 -4.28 -22.83
CA LEU A 136 0.63 -3.55 -21.56
C LEU A 136 -0.58 -2.59 -21.41
N PRO A 137 -0.94 -2.22 -20.17
CA PRO A 137 -1.90 -1.15 -19.90
C PRO A 137 -1.44 0.19 -20.50
N GLN A 138 -2.38 1.14 -20.60
CA GLN A 138 -2.08 2.49 -21.06
C GLN A 138 -1.05 3.15 -20.12
N ILE A 139 0.01 3.70 -20.70
CA ILE A 139 1.05 4.42 -19.97
C ILE A 139 0.77 5.92 -20.05
N ARG A 140 0.79 6.60 -18.90
CA ARG A 140 0.68 8.06 -18.76
C ARG A 140 1.79 8.60 -17.87
N ILE A 141 2.03 9.90 -17.92
CA ILE A 141 2.99 10.58 -17.03
C ILE A 141 2.20 11.25 -15.92
N SER A 142 2.56 10.97 -14.66
CA SER A 142 1.97 11.62 -13.48
C SER A 142 2.47 13.06 -13.37
N ALA A 143 1.61 13.98 -12.95
CA ALA A 143 2.02 15.37 -12.77
C ALA A 143 3.02 15.52 -11.61
N ASP A 144 3.83 16.60 -11.67
CA ASP A 144 4.79 16.92 -10.64
C ASP A 144 4.12 17.17 -9.27
N THR A 145 4.75 16.62 -8.23
CA THR A 145 4.32 16.71 -6.83
C THR A 145 5.20 17.63 -6.00
N SER A 146 6.17 18.33 -6.60
CA SER A 146 7.08 19.28 -5.93
C SER A 146 6.35 20.31 -5.05
N ARG A 147 5.20 20.82 -5.52
CA ARG A 147 4.36 21.80 -4.82
C ARG A 147 3.79 21.33 -3.48
N PHE A 148 3.72 20.01 -3.26
CA PHE A 148 3.21 19.48 -2.01
C PHE A 148 4.31 19.51 -0.96
N LYS A 149 4.03 20.17 0.17
CA LYS A 149 4.94 20.21 1.31
C LYS A 149 5.13 18.78 1.85
N TYR A 150 6.38 18.42 2.12
CA TYR A 150 6.74 17.12 2.65
C TYR A 150 7.73 17.31 3.79
N SER A 151 7.27 17.07 5.02
CA SER A 151 8.05 17.36 6.24
C SER A 151 8.88 16.18 6.75
N ASN A 152 8.66 14.97 6.22
CA ASN A 152 9.40 13.80 6.67
C ASN A 152 10.80 13.80 6.06
N LYS A 153 11.83 14.00 6.89
CA LYS A 153 13.23 14.08 6.46
C LYS A 153 13.82 12.72 6.06
N LYS A 154 13.25 11.60 6.52
CA LYS A 154 13.77 10.25 6.29
C LYS A 154 13.02 9.47 5.21
N GLY A 155 11.75 9.80 4.95
CA GLY A 155 10.91 9.07 3.99
C GLY A 155 11.05 9.60 2.56
N HIS A 156 10.79 8.75 1.56
CA HIS A 156 10.73 9.18 0.16
C HIS A 156 9.41 9.90 -0.17
N ARG A 157 9.47 10.90 -1.06
CA ARG A 157 8.28 11.56 -1.63
C ARG A 157 7.45 10.66 -2.55
N SER A 158 7.79 9.37 -2.66
CA SER A 158 7.02 8.37 -3.43
C SER A 158 5.58 8.26 -2.94
N ALA A 159 5.34 8.40 -1.62
CA ALA A 159 3.99 8.40 -1.05
C ALA A 159 3.11 9.50 -1.65
N LEU A 160 3.62 10.73 -1.74
CA LEU A 160 2.89 11.85 -2.37
C LEU A 160 2.54 11.55 -3.82
N ARG A 161 3.44 10.87 -4.53
CA ARG A 161 3.20 10.47 -5.91
C ARG A 161 2.12 9.38 -6.02
N ILE A 162 2.13 8.39 -5.13
CA ILE A 162 1.09 7.36 -5.11
C ILE A 162 -0.28 7.99 -4.84
N SER A 163 -0.39 8.86 -3.83
CA SER A 163 -1.63 9.59 -3.55
C SER A 163 -2.09 10.43 -4.73
N ARG A 164 -1.15 11.06 -5.45
CA ARG A 164 -1.44 11.82 -6.67
C ARG A 164 -1.96 10.93 -7.78
N VAL A 165 -1.34 9.77 -8.01
CA VAL A 165 -1.76 8.78 -9.01
C VAL A 165 -3.18 8.29 -8.75
N VAL A 166 -3.54 8.04 -7.49
CA VAL A 166 -4.92 7.68 -7.11
C VAL A 166 -5.89 8.81 -7.49
N SER A 167 -5.55 10.04 -7.13
CA SER A 167 -6.36 11.23 -7.46
C SER A 167 -6.50 11.43 -8.98
N GLU A 168 -5.42 11.23 -9.73
CA GLU A 168 -5.41 11.35 -11.19
C GLU A 168 -6.23 10.24 -11.84
N THR A 169 -6.16 9.02 -11.31
CA THR A 169 -6.96 7.88 -11.78
C THR A 169 -8.45 8.12 -11.53
N LEU A 170 -8.82 8.65 -10.35
CA LEU A 170 -10.20 9.02 -10.02
C LEU A 170 -10.74 10.13 -10.92
N ARG A 171 -9.95 11.16 -11.19
CA ARG A 171 -10.33 12.28 -12.08
C ARG A 171 -10.60 11.85 -13.51
N LEU A 172 -10.06 10.72 -13.95
CA LEU A 172 -10.39 10.18 -15.28
C LEU A 172 -11.84 9.69 -15.39
N GLY A 173 -12.58 9.64 -14.28
CA GLY A 173 -14.04 9.48 -14.31
C GLY A 173 -14.46 8.18 -14.99
N LEU A 174 -13.73 7.08 -14.75
CA LEU A 174 -14.06 5.77 -15.30
C LEU A 174 -15.36 5.30 -14.66
N LYS A 175 -16.46 5.40 -15.42
CA LYS A 175 -17.82 5.06 -14.95
C LYS A 175 -17.88 3.60 -14.48
N GLY A 176 -18.50 3.39 -13.32
CA GLY A 176 -18.81 2.05 -12.77
C GLY A 176 -17.62 1.32 -12.16
N CYS A 177 -16.67 2.02 -11.54
CA CYS A 177 -15.51 1.39 -10.93
C CYS A 177 -15.27 1.78 -9.47
N GLU A 178 -14.93 0.79 -8.64
CA GLU A 178 -14.52 0.97 -7.25
C GLU A 178 -12.98 1.00 -7.17
N VAL A 179 -12.42 1.96 -6.46
CA VAL A 179 -10.96 2.15 -6.36
C VAL A 179 -10.42 1.46 -5.12
N VAL A 180 -9.62 0.41 -5.32
CA VAL A 180 -8.96 -0.35 -4.25
C VAL A 180 -7.48 -0.02 -4.23
N CYS A 181 -6.99 0.57 -3.14
CA CYS A 181 -5.57 0.86 -2.95
C CYS A 181 -4.92 -0.24 -2.10
N TYR A 182 -3.96 -0.99 -2.66
CA TYR A 182 -3.10 -1.91 -1.90
C TYR A 182 -1.77 -1.24 -1.59
N GLY A 183 -1.51 -0.97 -0.30
CA GLY A 183 -0.20 -0.59 0.22
C GLY A 183 0.23 -1.61 1.27
N ARG A 184 1.42 -2.19 1.10
CA ARG A 184 2.09 -3.00 2.12
C ARG A 184 3.24 -2.20 2.70
#